data_AF-A0A7S0NR80-F1
#
_entry.id   AF-A0A7S0NR80-F1
#
_cell.length_a   1.000
_cell.length_b   1.000
_cell.length_c   1.000
_cell.angle_alpha   90.00
_cell.angle_beta   90.00
_cell.angle_gamma   90.00
#
_symmetry.space_group_name_H-M   'P 1'
#
loop_
_entity.id
_entity.type
_entity.pdbx_description
1 polymer ?
#
loop_
_entity_poly.entity_id
_entity_poly.type
_entity_poly.pdbx_seq_one_letter_code
_entity_poly.pdbx_strand_id
1 'polypeptide(L)'
;PSSPPVSPPSSPSLPSPPPLSPGESLIYSISWNATFQTTVEAFPTDAYIANVSAALGVPASSVSVSVSAGSVVVTTRVSAGKSATEAARLTSTVPELCITDPLTMGDSCTPPVVDVETIFGPASITGDPHFYGADGDRIDFKGKDNTVYNLLSAYGLALNALFTH
;
A
#
# COMPACT_ATOMS: atom_id res chain seq x y z
N PRO A 1 -46.09 -16.71 -9.09
CA PRO A 1 -45.13 -16.56 -7.97
C PRO A 1 -43.79 -16.02 -8.49
N SER A 2 -43.49 -14.75 -8.24
CA SER A 2 -42.20 -14.14 -8.62
C SER A 2 -41.07 -14.65 -7.73
N SER A 3 -39.96 -15.06 -8.33
CA SER A 3 -38.75 -15.49 -7.65
C SER A 3 -38.20 -14.36 -6.76
N PRO A 4 -37.70 -14.63 -5.55
CA PRO A 4 -37.04 -13.62 -4.74
C PRO A 4 -35.73 -13.16 -5.41
N PRO A 5 -35.31 -11.90 -5.21
CA PRO A 5 -34.06 -11.39 -5.75
C PRO A 5 -32.88 -12.15 -5.13
N VAL A 6 -31.96 -12.61 -5.98
CA VAL A 6 -30.71 -13.24 -5.56
C VAL A 6 -29.82 -12.15 -4.98
N SER A 7 -29.44 -12.29 -3.71
CA SER A 7 -28.46 -11.41 -3.06
C SER A 7 -27.14 -11.40 -3.85
N PRO A 8 -26.48 -10.24 -4.02
CA PRO A 8 -25.17 -10.20 -4.67
C PRO A 8 -24.15 -11.05 -3.88
N PRO A 9 -23.18 -11.69 -4.58
CA PRO A 9 -22.17 -12.50 -3.92
C PRO A 9 -21.37 -11.65 -2.92
N SER A 10 -21.17 -12.18 -1.72
CA SER A 10 -20.34 -11.58 -0.68
C SER A 10 -18.92 -11.35 -1.21
N SER A 11 -18.42 -10.11 -1.14
CA SER A 11 -17.04 -9.79 -1.50
C SER A 11 -16.06 -10.69 -0.71
N PRO A 12 -14.99 -11.19 -1.33
CA PRO A 12 -14.00 -12.00 -0.62
C PRO A 12 -13.43 -11.20 0.56
N SER A 13 -13.58 -11.73 1.78
CA SER A 13 -13.02 -11.12 2.98
C SER A 13 -11.50 -11.22 2.93
N LEU A 14 -10.81 -10.09 3.13
CA LEU A 14 -9.36 -10.05 3.27
C LEU A 14 -8.89 -11.01 4.37
N PRO A 15 -7.72 -11.67 4.21
CA PRO A 15 -7.14 -12.47 5.29
C PRO A 15 -6.88 -11.60 6.52
N SER A 16 -7.17 -12.12 7.71
CA SER A 16 -6.88 -11.44 8.97
C SER A 16 -5.36 -11.29 9.16
N PRO A 17 -4.83 -10.07 9.31
CA PRO A 17 -3.40 -9.88 9.50
C PRO A 17 -2.96 -10.31 10.91
N PRO A 18 -1.66 -10.63 11.09
CA PRO A 18 -1.09 -10.92 12.41
C PRO A 18 -1.20 -9.69 13.35
N PRO A 19 -1.21 -9.91 14.68
CA PRO A 19 -1.20 -8.81 15.65
C PRO A 19 0.09 -7.99 15.52
N LEU A 20 -0.05 -6.67 15.55
CA LEU A 20 1.05 -5.70 15.39
C LEU A 20 1.73 -5.40 16.72
N SER A 21 3.06 -5.34 16.72
CA SER A 21 3.87 -4.76 17.80
C SER A 21 3.78 -3.23 17.79
N PRO A 22 4.07 -2.55 18.92
CA PRO A 22 4.18 -1.09 18.93
C PRO A 22 5.18 -0.57 17.88
N GLY A 23 4.75 0.38 17.05
CA GLY A 23 5.56 0.94 15.95
C GLY A 23 5.47 0.17 14.64
N GLU A 24 4.81 -0.98 14.60
CA GLU A 24 4.54 -1.69 13.35
C GLU A 24 3.33 -1.10 12.61
N SER A 25 3.32 -1.24 11.30
CA SER A 25 2.20 -0.94 10.43
C SER A 25 2.12 -1.98 9.34
N LEU A 26 0.91 -2.29 8.86
CA LEU A 26 0.73 -3.14 7.69
C LEU A 26 0.86 -2.30 6.42
N ILE A 27 1.51 -2.84 5.41
CA ILE A 27 1.39 -2.41 4.02
C ILE A 27 0.67 -3.51 3.25
N TYR A 28 -0.29 -3.09 2.45
CA TYR A 28 -1.06 -3.95 1.57
C TYR A 28 -0.57 -3.77 0.14
N SER A 29 -0.42 -4.87 -0.58
CA SER A 29 -0.19 -4.85 -2.02
C SER A 29 -1.04 -5.90 -2.72
N ILE A 30 -1.54 -5.53 -3.89
CA ILE A 30 -2.40 -6.38 -4.72
C ILE A 30 -1.58 -6.74 -5.94
N SER A 31 -1.47 -8.02 -6.24
CA SER A 31 -0.78 -8.52 -7.43
C SER A 31 -1.70 -9.36 -8.30
N TRP A 32 -1.56 -9.25 -9.61
CA TRP A 32 -2.22 -10.13 -10.57
C TRP A 32 -1.33 -10.30 -11.80
N ASN A 33 -1.56 -11.38 -12.54
CA ASN A 33 -0.94 -11.61 -13.82
C ASN A 33 -1.95 -11.30 -14.92
N ALA A 34 -1.50 -10.63 -15.97
CA ALA A 34 -2.24 -10.42 -17.19
C ALA A 34 -1.45 -10.94 -18.39
N THR A 35 -2.13 -11.36 -19.44
CA THR A 35 -1.50 -11.80 -20.69
C THR A 35 -1.78 -10.82 -21.81
N PHE A 36 -0.81 -10.61 -22.69
CA PHE A 36 -0.93 -9.73 -23.85
C PHE A 36 -0.42 -10.41 -25.12
N GLN A 37 -1.10 -10.21 -26.24
CA GLN A 37 -0.62 -10.57 -27.58
C GLN A 37 0.46 -9.60 -28.09
N THR A 38 1.61 -9.53 -27.42
CA THR A 38 2.77 -8.73 -27.83
C THR A 38 4.08 -9.46 -27.57
N THR A 39 5.23 -8.79 -27.73
CA THR A 39 6.54 -9.28 -27.27
C THR A 39 7.01 -8.51 -26.04
N VAL A 40 7.95 -9.06 -25.28
CA VAL A 40 8.48 -8.42 -24.06
C VAL A 40 9.10 -7.06 -24.38
N GLU A 41 9.76 -6.94 -25.53
CA GLU A 41 10.43 -5.72 -25.99
C GLU A 41 9.45 -4.66 -26.53
N ALA A 42 8.29 -5.10 -27.03
CA ALA A 42 7.26 -4.23 -27.59
C ALA A 42 6.19 -3.83 -26.56
N PHE A 43 6.22 -4.39 -25.34
CA PHE A 43 5.25 -4.07 -24.31
C PHE A 43 5.46 -2.63 -23.79
N PRO A 44 4.45 -1.74 -23.87
CA PRO A 44 4.60 -0.34 -23.51
C PRO A 44 4.44 -0.14 -22.00
N THR A 45 5.45 -0.51 -21.21
CA THR A 45 5.41 -0.51 -19.74
C THR A 45 4.95 0.81 -19.14
N ASP A 46 5.49 1.95 -19.58
CA ASP A 46 5.14 3.26 -19.02
C ASP A 46 3.69 3.66 -19.30
N ALA A 47 3.21 3.38 -20.53
CA ALA A 47 1.82 3.66 -20.91
C ALA A 47 0.87 2.73 -20.14
N TYR A 48 1.24 1.46 -19.97
CA TYR A 48 0.46 0.51 -19.19
C TYR A 48 0.37 0.94 -17.71
N ILE A 49 1.48 1.36 -17.09
CA ILE A 49 1.49 1.91 -15.73
C ILE A 49 0.55 3.12 -15.62
N ALA A 50 0.63 4.06 -16.56
CA ALA A 50 -0.24 5.24 -16.56
C ALA A 50 -1.73 4.87 -16.69
N ASN A 51 -2.06 3.91 -17.55
CA ASN A 51 -3.44 3.46 -17.74
C ASN A 51 -3.98 2.72 -16.52
N VAL A 52 -3.20 1.79 -15.93
CA VAL A 52 -3.57 1.09 -14.69
C VAL A 52 -3.75 2.07 -13.53
N SER A 53 -2.83 3.03 -13.39
CA SER A 53 -2.90 4.11 -12.41
C SER A 53 -4.19 4.91 -12.53
N ALA A 54 -4.53 5.34 -13.76
CA ALA A 54 -5.75 6.10 -14.02
C ALA A 54 -7.02 5.27 -13.77
N ALA A 55 -7.06 4.02 -14.25
CA ALA A 55 -8.22 3.15 -14.12
C ALA A 55 -8.52 2.76 -12.66
N LEU A 56 -7.47 2.55 -11.86
CA LEU A 56 -7.62 2.22 -10.44
C LEU A 56 -7.72 3.46 -9.53
N GLY A 57 -7.40 4.65 -10.04
CA GLY A 57 -7.36 5.88 -9.25
C GLY A 57 -6.23 5.90 -8.22
N VAL A 58 -5.11 5.25 -8.51
CA VAL A 58 -3.92 5.16 -7.64
C VAL A 58 -2.74 5.93 -8.27
N PRO A 59 -1.78 6.44 -7.49
CA PRO A 59 -0.60 7.10 -8.05
C PRO A 59 0.23 6.16 -8.94
N ALA A 60 0.81 6.65 -10.03
CA ALA A 60 1.67 5.83 -10.89
C ALA A 60 2.87 5.22 -10.12
N SER A 61 3.37 5.93 -9.10
CA SER A 61 4.45 5.45 -8.23
C SER A 61 4.08 4.25 -7.35
N SER A 62 2.79 3.92 -7.20
CA SER A 62 2.35 2.73 -6.46
C SER A 62 2.18 1.50 -7.36
N VAL A 63 2.36 1.64 -8.68
CA VAL A 63 2.23 0.54 -9.65
C VAL A 63 3.62 0.06 -10.03
N SER A 64 3.84 -1.25 -9.95
CA SER A 64 5.05 -1.92 -10.39
C SER A 64 4.68 -3.05 -11.35
N VAL A 65 5.49 -3.20 -12.40
CA VAL A 65 5.19 -4.11 -13.51
C VAL A 65 6.44 -4.91 -13.85
N SER A 66 6.26 -6.23 -13.98
CA SER A 66 7.29 -7.15 -14.45
C SER A 66 6.76 -7.89 -15.67
N VAL A 67 7.57 -7.99 -16.72
CA VAL A 67 7.18 -8.62 -17.99
C VAL A 67 8.07 -9.84 -18.22
N SER A 68 7.46 -10.98 -18.54
CA SER A 68 8.17 -12.26 -18.72
C SER A 68 7.87 -12.91 -20.06
N ALA A 69 8.85 -13.64 -20.61
CA ALA A 69 8.74 -14.34 -21.89
C ALA A 69 8.02 -15.70 -21.71
N GLY A 70 7.08 -16.03 -22.62
CA GLY A 70 6.35 -17.32 -22.61
C GLY A 70 4.85 -17.22 -22.88
N SER A 71 4.45 -16.49 -23.95
CA SER A 71 3.24 -15.63 -23.95
C SER A 71 3.49 -14.47 -23.01
N VAL A 72 3.39 -13.21 -23.47
CA VAL A 72 3.81 -12.07 -22.63
C VAL A 72 2.91 -12.00 -21.39
N VAL A 73 3.45 -12.48 -20.28
CA VAL A 73 2.81 -12.44 -18.96
C VAL A 73 3.36 -11.22 -18.25
N VAL A 74 2.45 -10.31 -17.96
CA VAL A 74 2.69 -9.06 -17.26
C VAL A 74 2.19 -9.25 -15.83
N THR A 75 3.11 -9.31 -14.88
CA THR A 75 2.79 -9.30 -13.46
C THR A 75 2.71 -7.85 -13.00
N THR A 76 1.51 -7.45 -12.58
CA THR A 76 1.24 -6.11 -12.07
C THR A 76 1.06 -6.18 -10.57
N ARG A 77 1.73 -5.28 -9.85
CA ARG A 77 1.61 -5.14 -8.40
C ARG A 77 1.34 -3.69 -8.04
N VAL A 78 0.26 -3.47 -7.30
CA VAL A 78 -0.19 -2.15 -6.84
C VAL A 78 -0.10 -2.09 -5.32
N SER A 79 0.59 -1.08 -4.78
CA SER A 79 0.59 -0.81 -3.34
C SER A 79 -0.64 -0.02 -2.93
N ALA A 80 -1.41 -0.53 -1.97
CA ALA A 80 -2.53 0.17 -1.33
C ALA A 80 -2.11 0.92 -0.05
N GLY A 81 -0.81 1.02 0.20
CA GLY A 81 -0.27 1.63 1.42
C GLY A 81 -0.78 0.92 2.68
N LYS A 82 -1.13 1.69 3.71
CA LYS A 82 -1.60 1.17 5.02
C LYS A 82 -3.12 0.94 5.11
N SER A 83 -3.85 1.06 4.00
CA SER A 83 -5.32 1.06 4.02
C SER A 83 -5.90 -0.30 3.59
N ALA A 84 -6.45 -1.05 4.54
CA ALA A 84 -7.17 -2.29 4.26
C ALA A 84 -8.42 -2.06 3.40
N THR A 85 -9.11 -0.94 3.59
CA THR A 85 -10.28 -0.57 2.77
C THR A 85 -9.90 -0.33 1.32
N GLU A 86 -8.77 0.35 1.09
CA GLU A 86 -8.25 0.56 -0.25
C GLU A 86 -7.82 -0.76 -0.89
N ALA A 87 -7.18 -1.64 -0.11
CA ALA A 87 -6.84 -2.97 -0.58
C ALA A 87 -8.09 -3.77 -1.01
N ALA A 88 -9.14 -3.79 -0.20
CA ALA A 88 -10.40 -4.46 -0.52
C ALA A 88 -11.06 -3.87 -1.79
N ARG A 89 -11.04 -2.54 -1.93
CA ARG A 89 -11.55 -1.85 -3.14
C ARG A 89 -10.81 -2.35 -4.37
N LEU A 90 -9.48 -2.27 -4.37
CA LEU A 90 -8.65 -2.70 -5.50
C LEU A 90 -8.84 -4.18 -5.84
N THR A 91 -8.93 -5.06 -4.84
CA THR A 91 -9.21 -6.49 -5.05
C THR A 91 -10.55 -6.74 -5.75
N SER A 92 -11.57 -5.91 -5.49
CA SER A 92 -12.87 -6.00 -6.17
C SER A 92 -12.89 -5.36 -7.55
N THR A 93 -12.15 -4.26 -7.75
CA THR A 93 -12.16 -3.49 -9.00
C THR A 93 -11.30 -4.12 -10.10
N VAL A 94 -10.17 -4.75 -9.76
CA VAL A 94 -9.25 -5.35 -10.75
C VAL A 94 -9.94 -6.42 -11.63
N PRO A 95 -10.69 -7.39 -11.07
CA PRO A 95 -11.40 -8.37 -11.89
C PRO A 95 -12.45 -7.74 -12.82
N GLU A 96 -13.18 -6.72 -12.34
CA GLU A 96 -14.17 -6.01 -13.15
C GLU A 96 -13.50 -5.30 -14.34
N LEU A 97 -12.43 -4.55 -14.08
CA LEU A 97 -11.68 -3.86 -15.13
C LEU A 97 -11.05 -4.81 -16.14
N CYS A 98 -10.60 -5.98 -15.70
CA CYS A 98 -10.08 -6.98 -16.62
C CYS A 98 -11.14 -7.49 -17.61
N ILE A 99 -12.41 -7.51 -17.20
CA ILE A 99 -13.52 -7.93 -18.07
C ILE A 99 -14.00 -6.77 -18.94
N THR A 100 -14.12 -5.57 -18.39
CA THR A 100 -14.72 -4.42 -19.09
C THR A 100 -13.73 -3.68 -19.99
N ASP A 101 -12.44 -3.73 -19.68
CA ASP A 101 -11.38 -3.03 -20.43
C ASP A 101 -10.13 -3.90 -20.61
N PRO A 102 -10.21 -4.95 -21.45
CA PRO A 102 -9.09 -5.84 -21.73
C PRO A 102 -7.96 -5.13 -22.50
N LEU A 103 -8.22 -4.01 -23.19
CA LEU A 103 -7.18 -3.22 -23.85
C LEU A 103 -6.25 -2.56 -22.83
N THR A 104 -6.80 -2.11 -21.71
CA THR A 104 -6.03 -1.52 -20.61
C THR A 104 -5.41 -2.57 -19.72
N MET A 105 -6.14 -3.63 -19.36
CA MET A 105 -5.72 -4.59 -18.32
C MET A 105 -5.02 -5.85 -18.86
N GLY A 106 -5.25 -6.22 -20.12
CA GLY A 106 -4.75 -7.44 -20.77
C GLY A 106 -5.86 -8.37 -21.25
N ASP A 107 -5.53 -9.30 -22.14
CA ASP A 107 -6.48 -10.22 -22.79
C ASP A 107 -7.09 -11.22 -21.80
N SER A 108 -6.34 -11.58 -20.76
CA SER A 108 -6.85 -12.33 -19.63
C SER A 108 -6.05 -12.02 -18.37
N CYS A 109 -6.71 -11.99 -17.21
CA CYS A 109 -6.08 -11.78 -15.92
C CYS A 109 -6.33 -12.95 -14.96
N THR A 110 -5.39 -13.19 -14.05
CA THR A 110 -5.61 -14.05 -12.89
C THR A 110 -6.38 -13.29 -11.81
N PRO A 111 -7.09 -14.00 -10.90
CA PRO A 111 -7.62 -13.39 -9.70
C PRO A 111 -6.51 -12.63 -8.94
N PRO A 112 -6.77 -11.42 -8.43
CA PRO A 112 -5.79 -10.67 -7.66
C PRO A 112 -5.50 -11.36 -6.33
N VAL A 113 -4.21 -11.39 -5.97
CA VAL A 113 -3.71 -11.87 -4.68
C VAL A 113 -3.36 -10.67 -3.81
N VAL A 114 -3.76 -10.71 -2.54
CA VAL A 114 -3.42 -9.66 -1.57
C VAL A 114 -2.27 -10.14 -0.70
N ASP A 115 -1.14 -9.45 -0.80
CA ASP A 115 -0.02 -9.60 0.11
C ASP A 115 -0.11 -8.55 1.22
N VAL A 116 0.13 -8.98 2.45
CA VAL A 116 0.20 -8.10 3.62
C VAL A 116 1.59 -8.21 4.21
N GLU A 117 2.29 -7.08 4.26
CA GLU A 117 3.64 -6.99 4.81
C GLU A 117 3.62 -6.13 6.07
N THR A 118 4.26 -6.61 7.15
CA THR A 118 4.46 -5.81 8.36
C THR A 118 5.73 -5.00 8.21
N ILE A 119 5.61 -3.67 8.26
CA ILE A 119 6.75 -2.76 8.29
C ILE A 119 6.90 -2.13 9.67
N PHE A 120 8.14 -1.93 10.08
CA PHE A 120 8.44 -1.07 11.21
C PHE A 120 8.42 0.37 10.71
N GLY A 121 7.43 1.14 11.15
CA GLY A 121 7.51 2.59 11.05
C GLY A 121 8.65 3.09 11.93
N PRO A 122 9.18 4.30 11.68
CA PRO A 122 10.01 4.95 12.69
C PRO A 122 9.22 4.95 14.00
N ALA A 123 9.87 4.55 15.10
CA ALA A 123 9.25 4.62 16.42
C ALA A 123 8.72 6.04 16.63
N SER A 124 7.41 6.16 16.80
CA SER A 124 6.73 7.43 17.01
C SER A 124 5.97 7.37 18.33
N ILE A 125 6.06 8.45 19.09
CA ILE A 125 5.28 8.66 20.31
C ILE A 125 4.31 9.78 19.97
N THR A 126 3.02 9.55 20.21
CA THR A 126 1.96 10.54 19.99
C THR A 126 1.40 10.99 21.34
N GLY A 127 1.05 12.27 21.47
CA GLY A 127 0.64 12.91 22.72
C GLY A 127 1.24 14.31 22.87
N ASP A 128 0.90 15.00 23.96
CA ASP A 128 1.61 16.24 24.34
C ASP A 128 2.93 15.85 25.01
N PRO A 129 4.09 16.09 24.38
CA PRO A 129 5.36 15.60 24.91
C PRO A 129 5.74 16.39 26.16
N HIS A 130 5.68 15.70 27.30
CA HIS A 130 6.18 16.16 28.58
C HIS A 130 7.54 15.50 28.86
N PHE A 131 8.59 16.30 28.95
CA PHE A 131 9.94 15.84 29.26
C PHE A 131 10.17 15.94 30.77
N TYR A 132 10.83 14.95 31.33
CA TYR A 132 11.37 15.02 32.69
C TYR A 132 12.89 15.09 32.59
N GLY A 133 13.47 16.17 33.09
CA GLY A 133 14.92 16.33 33.13
C GLY A 133 15.56 15.47 34.23
N ALA A 134 16.89 15.38 34.19
CA ALA A 134 17.65 14.54 35.11
C ALA A 134 17.50 14.97 36.59
N ASP A 135 17.14 16.23 36.82
CA ASP A 135 16.92 16.81 38.15
C ASP A 135 15.45 16.73 38.60
N GLY A 136 14.60 16.04 37.82
CA GLY A 136 13.17 15.85 38.12
C GLY A 136 12.27 17.03 37.73
N ASP A 137 12.80 18.00 37.00
CA ASP A 137 12.03 19.09 36.39
C ASP A 137 11.15 18.57 35.25
N ARG A 138 9.98 19.20 35.06
CA ARG A 138 9.07 18.89 33.95
C ARG A 138 9.11 20.02 32.93
N ILE A 139 9.30 19.67 31.66
CA ILE A 139 9.35 20.60 30.54
C ILE A 139 8.29 20.20 29.52
N ASP A 140 7.40 21.13 29.20
CA ASP A 140 6.43 20.97 28.13
C ASP A 140 6.98 21.63 26.87
N PHE A 141 7.28 20.84 25.84
CA PHE A 141 7.95 21.34 24.64
C PHE A 141 7.23 20.89 23.37
N LYS A 142 6.46 21.82 22.78
CA LYS A 142 5.73 21.56 21.53
C LYS A 142 6.65 21.35 20.33
N GLY A 143 7.79 22.03 20.28
CA GLY A 143 8.65 22.09 19.10
C GLY A 143 7.96 22.71 17.88
N LYS A 144 8.71 22.89 16.79
CA LYS A 144 8.20 23.27 15.48
C LYS A 144 7.87 22.01 14.69
N ASP A 145 6.80 22.09 13.89
CA ASP A 145 6.44 21.02 12.96
C ASP A 145 7.57 20.69 11.98
N ASN A 146 7.66 19.41 11.62
CA ASN A 146 8.66 18.81 10.74
C ASN A 146 10.10 19.21 11.08
N THR A 147 10.43 19.30 12.36
CA THR A 147 11.75 19.72 12.85
C THR A 147 12.37 18.66 13.76
N VAL A 148 13.66 18.38 13.54
CA VAL A 148 14.44 17.44 14.36
C VAL A 148 15.09 18.17 15.52
N TYR A 149 14.90 17.66 16.73
CA TYR A 149 15.52 18.16 17.95
C TYR A 149 16.44 17.10 18.56
N ASN A 150 17.59 17.53 19.08
CA ASN A 150 18.42 16.68 19.92
C ASN A 150 17.82 16.64 21.33
N LEU A 151 17.45 15.44 21.79
CA LEU A 151 16.85 15.23 23.11
C LEU A 151 17.91 14.84 24.15
N LEU A 152 18.94 14.11 23.73
CA LEU A 152 20.06 13.72 24.58
C LEU A 152 21.33 13.66 23.73
N SER A 153 22.42 14.19 24.27
CA SER A 153 23.76 14.03 23.72
C SER A 153 24.72 13.64 24.84
N ALA A 154 25.42 12.52 24.65
CA ALA A 154 26.44 12.00 25.56
C ALA A 154 27.58 11.39 24.74
N TYR A 155 28.67 11.00 25.40
CA TYR A 155 29.82 10.38 24.71
C TYR A 155 29.39 9.08 24.01
N GLY A 156 29.39 9.08 22.68
CA GLY A 156 28.99 7.95 21.85
C GLY A 156 27.47 7.74 21.73
N LEU A 157 26.64 8.65 22.22
CA LEU A 157 25.18 8.55 22.12
C LEU A 157 24.55 9.90 21.73
N ALA A 158 23.71 9.88 20.71
CA ALA A 158 22.81 10.98 20.39
C ALA A 158 21.40 10.45 20.18
N LEU A 159 20.44 10.95 20.96
CA LEU A 159 19.02 10.73 20.74
C LEU A 159 18.44 11.98 20.08
N ASN A 160 17.91 11.81 18.88
CA ASN A 160 17.21 12.87 18.16
C ASN A 160 15.77 12.44 17.90
N ALA A 161 14.84 13.38 17.89
CA ALA A 161 13.45 13.14 17.58
C ALA A 161 12.93 14.15 16.55
N LEU A 162 12.18 13.65 15.56
CA LEU A 162 11.39 14.46 14.64
C LEU A 162 10.03 14.74 15.28
N PHE A 163 9.64 16.02 15.33
CA PHE A 163 8.33 16.43 15.82
C PHE A 163 7.41 16.72 14.63
N THR A 164 6.19 16.17 14.68
CA THR A 164 5.14 16.34 13.67
C THR A 164 3.81 16.68 14.33
N HIS A 165 3.08 17.70 13.84
CA HIS A 165 1.79 18.17 14.40
C HIS A 165 0.63 18.04 13.42
#